data_AF-E1YI96-F1
#
_entry.id   AF-E1YI96-F1
#
_cell.length_a   1.000
_cell.length_b   1.000
_cell.length_c   1.000
_cell.angle_alpha   90.00
_cell.angle_beta   90.00
_cell.angle_gamma   90.00
#
_symmetry.space_group_name_H-M   'P 1'
#
loop_
_entity.id
_entity.type
_entity.pdbx_description
1 polymer ?
#
loop_
_entity_poly.entity_id
_entity_poly.type
_entity_poly.pdbx_seq_one_letter_code
_entity_poly.pdbx_strand_id
1 'polypeptide(L)'
;MAHDNRIQNILGENRNRNQLNASRYLDYLKSAVKFPCRLTGIEDFPWEERYVIGGWDKDEYEELKKENPSYTDVFELLELLEPDSEFDDIIAKLQRLTDLKIFEVGLSWLQCLDSDDVNYQLINDYAVWHTNY
;
A
#
# COMPACT_ATOMS: atom_id res chain seq x y z
N MET A 1 7.23 -13.27 -14.23
CA MET A 1 6.39 -13.82 -15.32
C MET A 1 4.90 -13.78 -14.98
N ALA A 2 4.45 -14.29 -13.83
CA ALA A 2 3.01 -14.30 -13.50
C ALA A 2 2.42 -12.89 -13.27
N HIS A 3 3.11 -12.01 -12.54
CA HIS A 3 2.71 -10.60 -12.34
C HIS A 3 2.63 -9.84 -13.68
N ASP A 4 3.69 -9.94 -14.48
CA ASP A 4 3.87 -9.21 -15.75
C ASP A 4 2.68 -9.38 -16.71
N ASN A 5 2.18 -10.61 -16.87
CA ASN A 5 1.00 -10.89 -17.70
C ASN A 5 -0.28 -10.24 -17.14
N ARG A 6 -0.47 -10.24 -15.82
CA ARG A 6 -1.67 -9.67 -15.19
C ARG A 6 -1.67 -8.15 -15.24
N ILE A 7 -0.52 -7.54 -14.95
CA ILE A 7 -0.29 -6.11 -15.09
C ILE A 7 -0.51 -5.68 -16.55
N GLN A 8 0.00 -6.45 -17.52
CA GLN A 8 -0.25 -6.20 -18.95
C GLN A 8 -1.73 -6.30 -19.32
N ASN A 9 -2.49 -7.22 -18.72
CA ASN A 9 -3.93 -7.30 -18.96
C ASN A 9 -4.70 -6.07 -18.43
N ILE A 10 -4.17 -5.37 -17.43
CA ILE A 10 -4.77 -4.17 -16.84
C ILE A 10 -4.37 -2.92 -17.65
N LEU A 11 -3.07 -2.75 -17.89
CA LEU A 11 -2.50 -1.52 -18.45
C LEU A 11 -2.23 -1.56 -19.96
N GLY A 12 -2.11 -2.75 -20.54
CA GLY A 12 -1.66 -2.96 -21.92
C GLY A 12 -0.14 -2.99 -22.03
N GLU A 13 0.39 -2.69 -23.22
CA GLU A 13 1.84 -2.76 -23.49
C GLU A 13 2.63 -1.66 -22.76
N ASN A 14 2.10 -0.42 -22.74
CA ASN A 14 2.72 0.69 -22.03
C ASN A 14 2.36 0.65 -20.54
N ARG A 15 3.31 0.21 -19.74
CA ARG A 15 3.18 0.00 -18.30
C ARG A 15 4.04 0.93 -17.47
N ASN A 16 4.65 1.96 -18.08
CA ASN A 16 5.50 2.90 -17.36
C ASN A 16 4.75 3.48 -16.17
N ARG A 17 5.43 3.70 -15.05
CA ARG A 17 4.85 4.43 -13.93
C ARG A 17 4.64 5.89 -14.31
N ASN A 18 3.38 6.28 -14.30
CA ASN A 18 2.91 7.64 -14.52
C ASN A 18 1.46 7.75 -14.03
N GLN A 19 1.02 8.98 -13.79
CA GLN A 19 -0.33 9.27 -13.30
C GLN A 19 -1.46 8.63 -14.12
N LEU A 20 -1.35 8.61 -15.46
CA LEU A 20 -2.37 8.02 -16.33
C LEU A 20 -2.53 6.51 -16.07
N ASN A 21 -1.42 5.79 -15.99
CA ASN A 21 -1.44 4.35 -15.72
C ASN A 21 -1.85 4.06 -14.27
N ALA A 22 -1.44 4.89 -13.31
CA ALA A 22 -1.88 4.77 -11.93
C ALA A 22 -3.41 4.92 -11.80
N SER A 23 -4.01 5.91 -12.47
CA SER A 23 -5.48 6.07 -12.50
C SER A 23 -6.19 4.90 -13.18
N ARG A 24 -5.64 4.35 -14.28
CA ARG A 24 -6.22 3.15 -14.92
C ARG A 24 -6.15 1.92 -14.01
N TYR A 25 -5.05 1.77 -13.27
CA TYR A 25 -4.90 0.70 -12.29
C TYR A 25 -5.89 0.87 -11.12
N LEU A 26 -6.09 2.11 -10.68
CA LEU A 26 -7.07 2.46 -9.65
C LEU A 26 -8.49 2.06 -10.05
N ASP A 27 -8.91 2.39 -11.28
CA ASP A 27 -10.23 2.00 -11.80
C ASP A 27 -10.43 0.48 -11.74
N TYR A 28 -9.40 -0.27 -12.11
CA TYR A 28 -9.41 -1.72 -12.00
C TYR A 28 -9.56 -2.17 -10.53
N LEU A 29 -8.70 -1.67 -9.63
CA LEU A 29 -8.71 -2.06 -8.22
C LEU A 29 -10.03 -1.73 -7.53
N LYS A 30 -10.62 -0.54 -7.78
CA LYS A 30 -11.94 -0.14 -7.27
C LYS A 30 -13.04 -1.13 -7.65
N SER A 31 -12.94 -1.77 -8.83
CA SER A 31 -13.92 -2.80 -9.28
C SER A 31 -13.61 -4.21 -8.76
N ALA A 32 -12.34 -4.51 -8.52
CA ALA A 32 -11.85 -5.86 -8.26
C ALA A 32 -11.76 -6.19 -6.75
N VAL A 33 -11.27 -5.24 -5.94
CA VAL A 33 -11.05 -5.42 -4.50
C VAL A 33 -12.36 -5.76 -3.79
N LYS A 34 -12.30 -6.73 -2.88
CA LYS A 34 -13.41 -7.17 -2.03
C LYS A 34 -13.20 -6.69 -0.61
N PHE A 35 -14.25 -6.13 -0.01
CA PHE A 35 -14.23 -5.70 1.38
C PHE A 35 -14.92 -6.73 2.28
N PRO A 36 -14.46 -6.94 3.52
CA PRO A 36 -13.32 -6.28 4.19
C PRO A 36 -11.96 -6.67 3.56
N CYS A 37 -10.97 -5.79 3.68
CA CYS A 37 -9.61 -6.01 3.17
C CYS A 37 -8.60 -5.52 4.22
N ARG A 38 -7.86 -6.46 4.81
CA ARG A 38 -6.90 -6.15 5.88
C ARG A 38 -5.49 -6.04 5.33
N LEU A 39 -4.85 -4.93 5.65
CA LEU A 39 -3.52 -4.58 5.15
C LEU A 39 -2.53 -4.39 6.30
N THR A 40 -1.26 -4.52 5.98
CA THR A 40 -0.11 -4.19 6.83
C THR A 40 1.02 -3.63 5.96
N GLY A 41 2.07 -3.08 6.54
CA GLY A 41 3.20 -2.58 5.77
C GLY A 41 4.01 -3.72 5.13
N ILE A 42 4.58 -3.46 3.96
CA ILE A 42 5.56 -4.38 3.35
C ILE A 42 6.88 -4.32 4.11
N GLU A 43 7.34 -3.11 4.42
CA GLU A 43 8.59 -2.79 5.10
C GLU A 43 8.44 -1.50 5.90
N ASP A 44 9.49 -1.11 6.63
CA ASP A 44 9.49 0.10 7.46
C ASP A 44 9.14 1.35 6.65
N PHE A 45 8.20 2.15 7.16
CA PHE A 45 7.86 3.40 6.50
C PHE A 45 9.01 4.41 6.65
N PRO A 46 9.10 5.45 5.78
CA PRO A 46 10.23 6.37 5.77
C PRO A 46 10.55 7.04 7.13
N TRP A 47 9.55 7.25 7.98
CA TRP A 47 9.76 7.83 9.31
C TRP A 47 10.33 6.84 10.34
N GLU A 48 10.16 5.54 10.10
CA GLU A 48 10.58 4.42 10.95
C GLU A 48 12.04 4.01 10.69
N GLU A 49 12.58 4.26 9.49
CA GLU A 49 13.90 3.80 9.04
C GLU A 49 15.03 4.13 10.05
N ARG A 50 15.04 5.36 10.58
CA ARG A 50 16.03 5.79 11.59
C ARG A 50 15.98 4.99 12.89
N TYR A 51 14.81 4.46 13.26
CA TYR A 51 14.62 3.65 14.45
C TYR A 51 14.91 2.17 14.17
N VAL A 52 14.43 1.66 13.03
CA VAL A 52 14.56 0.25 12.65
C VAL A 52 15.99 -0.09 12.23
N ILE A 53 16.61 0.75 11.39
CA ILE A 53 17.97 0.55 10.85
C ILE A 53 18.99 1.39 11.60
N GLY A 54 18.66 2.66 11.87
CA GLY A 54 19.59 3.63 12.46
C GLY A 54 19.88 3.43 13.95
N GLY A 55 19.13 2.56 14.65
CA GLY A 55 19.35 2.25 16.07
C GLY A 55 19.04 3.41 17.02
N TRP A 56 18.11 4.29 16.63
CA TRP A 56 17.65 5.40 17.48
C TRP A 56 16.87 4.91 18.71
N ASP A 57 16.49 5.85 19.56
CA ASP A 57 15.82 5.56 20.82
C ASP A 57 14.51 4.79 20.61
N LYS A 58 14.38 3.66 21.29
CA LYS A 58 13.23 2.76 21.15
C LYS A 58 11.99 3.29 21.85
N ASP A 59 12.15 4.02 22.95
CA ASP A 59 11.02 4.56 23.68
C ASP A 59 10.40 5.71 22.86
N GLU A 60 11.24 6.55 22.23
CA GLU A 60 10.79 7.56 21.26
C GLU A 60 10.04 6.92 20.08
N TYR A 61 10.56 5.80 19.53
CA TYR A 61 9.88 5.07 18.45
C TYR A 61 8.48 4.61 18.87
N GLU A 62 8.34 3.97 20.03
CA GLU A 62 7.05 3.50 20.53
C GLU A 62 6.07 4.65 20.83
N GLU A 63 6.55 5.81 21.29
CA GLU A 63 5.71 7.00 21.44
C GLU A 63 5.24 7.54 20.08
N LEU A 64 6.11 7.59 19.08
CA LEU A 64 5.74 8.05 17.74
C LEU A 64 4.77 7.12 17.03
N LYS A 65 4.86 5.79 17.23
CA LYS A 65 3.91 4.81 16.69
C LYS A 65 2.48 5.04 17.16
N LYS A 66 2.28 5.68 18.32
CA LYS A 66 0.93 6.02 18.78
C LYS A 66 0.27 7.01 17.83
N GLU A 67 1.02 7.93 17.23
CA GLU A 67 0.49 8.99 16.38
C GLU A 67 0.67 8.73 14.88
N ASN A 68 1.68 7.95 14.49
CA ASN A 68 1.99 7.64 13.09
C ASN A 68 1.59 6.20 12.73
N PRO A 69 1.27 5.91 11.45
CA PRO A 69 1.09 4.53 11.01
C PRO A 69 2.44 3.81 11.05
N SER A 70 2.47 2.56 11.47
CA SER A 70 3.66 1.70 11.44
C SER A 70 3.47 0.54 10.49
N TYR A 71 4.55 0.07 9.86
CA TYR A 71 4.51 -1.15 9.04
C TYR A 71 4.06 -2.39 9.82
N THR A 72 4.19 -2.35 11.15
CA THR A 72 3.75 -3.43 12.06
C THR A 72 2.28 -3.36 12.46
N ASP A 73 1.58 -2.29 12.08
CA ASP A 73 0.16 -2.14 12.38
C ASP A 73 -0.70 -3.02 11.45
N VAL A 74 -1.91 -3.33 11.92
CA VAL A 74 -2.96 -3.94 11.09
C VAL A 74 -4.02 -2.89 10.80
N PHE A 75 -4.32 -2.74 9.52
CA PHE A 75 -5.26 -1.78 9.00
C PHE A 75 -6.44 -2.47 8.31
N GLU A 76 -7.62 -1.86 8.40
CA GLU A 76 -8.73 -2.11 7.49
C GLU A 76 -8.67 -1.07 6.36
N LEU A 77 -8.71 -1.52 5.10
CA LEU A 77 -8.84 -0.64 3.95
C LEU A 77 -10.27 -0.08 3.91
N LEU A 78 -10.40 1.24 3.90
CA LEU A 78 -11.69 1.92 3.80
C LEU A 78 -11.99 2.35 2.37
N GLU A 79 -11.00 2.89 1.68
CA GLU A 79 -11.17 3.50 0.36
C GLU A 79 -9.84 3.55 -0.39
N LEU A 80 -9.91 3.46 -1.73
CA LEU A 80 -8.80 3.76 -2.62
C LEU A 80 -9.03 5.13 -3.26
N LEU A 81 -8.15 6.07 -2.96
CA LEU A 81 -8.18 7.45 -3.43
C LEU A 81 -7.35 7.61 -4.71
N GLU A 82 -7.41 8.80 -5.30
CA GLU A 82 -6.67 9.12 -6.52
C GLU A 82 -5.15 9.06 -6.29
N PRO A 83 -4.36 8.79 -7.34
CA PRO A 83 -2.91 8.76 -7.22
C PRO A 83 -2.34 10.13 -6.86
N ASP A 84 -1.33 10.16 -6.00
CA ASP A 84 -0.64 11.40 -5.66
C ASP A 84 0.22 11.91 -6.84
N SER A 85 0.51 13.21 -6.86
CA SER A 85 1.24 13.84 -7.96
C SER A 85 2.76 13.71 -7.88
N GLU A 86 3.31 13.29 -6.75
CA GLU A 86 4.76 13.22 -6.51
C GLU A 86 5.31 11.84 -6.88
N PHE A 87 4.60 10.78 -6.49
CA PHE A 87 5.02 9.39 -6.63
C PHE A 87 4.13 8.59 -7.59
N ASP A 88 3.05 9.18 -8.12
CA ASP A 88 2.03 8.48 -8.91
C ASP A 88 1.47 7.24 -8.18
N ASP A 89 1.46 7.24 -6.83
CA ASP A 89 1.00 6.13 -6.01
C ASP A 89 -0.48 6.31 -5.65
N ILE A 90 -1.26 5.23 -5.73
CA ILE A 90 -2.65 5.18 -5.30
C ILE A 90 -2.66 5.35 -3.79
N ILE A 91 -3.43 6.31 -3.28
CA ILE A 91 -3.51 6.50 -1.84
C ILE A 91 -4.58 5.57 -1.24
N ALA A 92 -4.17 4.73 -0.29
CA ALA A 92 -5.06 3.90 0.50
C ALA A 92 -5.48 4.66 1.76
N LYS A 93 -6.79 4.84 1.93
CA LYS A 93 -7.37 5.34 3.17
C LYS A 93 -7.62 4.17 4.11
N LEU A 94 -6.99 4.20 5.26
CA LEU A 94 -6.89 3.10 6.20
C LEU A 94 -7.47 3.46 7.56
N GLN A 95 -8.02 2.47 8.25
CA GLN A 95 -8.28 2.55 9.69
C GLN A 95 -7.40 1.55 10.43
N ARG A 96 -6.60 2.02 11.38
CA ARG A 96 -5.83 1.13 12.25
C ARG A 96 -6.75 0.43 13.23
N LEU A 97 -6.61 -0.89 13.37
CA LEU A 97 -7.55 -1.69 14.16
C LEU A 97 -7.40 -1.53 15.68
N THR A 98 -6.24 -1.09 16.17
CA THR A 98 -5.96 -0.98 17.61
C THR A 98 -6.59 0.25 18.27
N ASP A 99 -6.65 1.38 17.55
CA ASP A 99 -7.11 2.66 18.08
C ASP A 99 -8.06 3.44 17.15
N LEU A 100 -8.45 2.84 16.02
CA LEU A 100 -9.38 3.37 15.03
C LEU A 100 -8.94 4.68 14.35
N LYS A 101 -7.67 5.07 14.50
CA LYS A 101 -7.11 6.24 13.80
C LYS A 101 -7.11 6.00 12.29
N ILE A 102 -7.31 7.09 11.55
CA ILE A 102 -7.38 7.10 10.10
C ILE A 102 -6.06 7.60 9.53
N PHE A 103 -5.55 6.90 8.52
CA PHE A 103 -4.32 7.23 7.83
C PHE A 103 -4.51 7.17 6.33
N GLU A 104 -3.69 7.92 5.61
CA GLU A 104 -3.56 7.86 4.16
C GLU A 104 -2.12 7.45 3.86
N VAL A 105 -1.96 6.30 3.21
CA VAL A 105 -0.66 5.69 2.92
C VAL A 105 -0.64 5.27 1.46
N GLY A 106 0.48 5.45 0.77
CA GLY A 106 0.66 4.94 -0.59
C GLY A 106 0.43 3.43 -0.63
N LEU A 107 -0.41 2.96 -1.55
CA LEU A 107 -0.81 1.57 -1.64
C LEU A 107 0.39 0.68 -1.98
N SER A 108 1.40 1.22 -2.67
CA SER A 108 2.64 0.50 -2.99
C SER A 108 3.43 0.06 -1.75
N TRP A 109 3.20 0.68 -0.59
CA TRP A 109 3.85 0.34 0.69
C TRP A 109 3.10 -0.72 1.50
N LEU A 110 1.96 -1.19 1.00
CA LEU A 110 1.03 -2.05 1.74
C LEU A 110 0.90 -3.42 1.08
N GLN A 111 0.63 -4.42 1.91
CA GLN A 111 0.28 -5.78 1.49
C GLN A 111 -0.91 -6.29 2.28
N CYS A 112 -1.64 -7.27 1.74
CA CYS A 112 -2.64 -7.97 2.52
C CYS A 112 -2.00 -8.73 3.68
N LEU A 113 -2.68 -8.73 4.83
CA LEU A 113 -2.22 -9.43 6.03
C LEU A 113 -2.14 -10.95 5.83
N ASP A 114 -3.07 -11.50 5.04
CA ASP A 114 -3.16 -12.93 4.73
C ASP A 114 -2.90 -13.14 3.23
N SER A 115 -1.98 -14.07 2.91
CA SER A 115 -1.67 -14.42 1.51
C SER A 115 -2.77 -15.23 0.83
N ASP A 116 -3.66 -15.85 1.61
CA ASP A 116 -4.81 -16.59 1.09
C ASP A 116 -6.02 -15.67 0.82
N ASP A 117 -5.93 -14.38 1.17
CA ASP A 117 -6.96 -13.39 0.86
C ASP A 117 -7.10 -13.22 -0.67
N VAL A 118 -8.35 -13.17 -1.14
CA VAL A 118 -8.69 -12.91 -2.55
C VAL A 118 -8.06 -11.63 -3.08
N ASN A 119 -7.83 -10.65 -2.21
CA ASN A 119 -7.21 -9.37 -2.55
C ASN A 119 -5.68 -9.43 -2.59
N TYR A 120 -5.03 -10.44 -1.98
CA TYR A 120 -3.57 -10.48 -1.83
C TYR A 120 -2.87 -10.26 -3.17
N GLN A 121 -3.31 -10.99 -4.19
CA GLN A 121 -2.74 -10.88 -5.53
C GLN A 121 -2.97 -9.51 -6.17
N LEU A 122 -4.12 -8.88 -5.93
CA LEU A 122 -4.45 -7.57 -6.51
C LEU A 122 -3.55 -6.47 -5.95
N ILE A 123 -3.41 -6.45 -4.63
CA ILE A 123 -2.59 -5.45 -3.92
C ILE A 123 -1.10 -5.69 -4.21
N ASN A 124 -0.66 -6.95 -4.18
CA ASN A 124 0.73 -7.30 -4.49
C ASN A 124 1.09 -7.00 -5.95
N ASP A 125 0.22 -7.28 -6.92
CA ASP A 125 0.48 -6.93 -8.33
C ASP A 125 0.64 -5.42 -8.52
N TYR A 126 -0.13 -4.60 -7.79
CA TYR A 126 0.01 -3.15 -7.82
C TYR A 126 1.36 -2.69 -7.24
N ALA A 127 1.74 -3.18 -6.05
CA ALA A 127 3.03 -2.86 -5.44
C ALA A 127 4.19 -3.24 -6.37
N VAL A 128 4.16 -4.45 -6.95
CA VAL A 128 5.15 -4.90 -7.93
C VAL A 128 5.20 -3.99 -9.16
N TRP A 129 4.05 -3.57 -9.69
CA TRP A 129 4.01 -2.64 -10.81
C TRP A 129 4.65 -1.28 -10.46
N HIS A 130 4.26 -0.69 -9.32
CA HIS A 130 4.72 0.64 -8.90
C HIS A 130 6.25 0.69 -8.65
N THR A 131 6.83 -0.38 -8.12
CA THR A 131 8.28 -0.44 -7.85
C THR A 131 9.14 -0.71 -9.10
N ASN A 132 8.61 -1.39 -10.13
CA ASN A 132 9.44 -1.96 -11.20
C ASN A 132 9.28 -1.31 -12.60
N TYR A 133 8.28 -0.46 -12.82
CA TYR A 133 8.01 0.19 -14.11
C TYR A 133 8.07 1.72 -14.01
#